data_AF-A0A7C8MYQ7-F1
#
_entry.id   AF-A0A7C8MYQ7-F1
#
_cell.length_a   1.000
_cell.length_b   1.000
_cell.length_c   1.000
_cell.angle_alpha   90.00
_cell.angle_beta   90.00
_cell.angle_gamma   90.00
#
_symmetry.space_group_name_H-M   'P 1'
#
loop_
_entity.id
_entity.type
_entity.pdbx_description
1 polymer ?
#
loop_
_entity_poly.entity_id
_entity_poly.type
_entity_poly.pdbx_seq_one_letter_code
_entity_poly.pdbx_strand_id
1 'polypeptide(L)'
;MLPQLQVKTLYLLEIFGTNHKPMANRYNQDDSDSCQSGVFLNVYKINHACTPNAILSYFPEARVMRIYAVKALSKGEEVFIPYCDVSKTYVTRRRLLKFDCQCSTCKSPNRDDSDLRRQIISASRKQLLRDDHKLQTLPRHHDIDDIAWFRTKAYDHLKRVRDENLYHSYYEAYAFVAFFELHSRNGEASMEYIQLVQREDELCNGGIGSKPLEYLINTWYEKYGTINMASLTQGSRIC
;
A
#
# COMPACT_ATOMS: atom_id res chain seq x y z
N MET A 1 25.12 19.69 36.68
CA MET A 1 24.12 19.98 35.63
C MET A 1 24.25 19.12 34.38
N LEU A 2 25.46 18.77 33.90
CA LEU A 2 25.68 17.91 32.72
C LEU A 2 25.01 16.51 32.74
N PRO A 3 24.96 15.76 33.87
CA PRO A 3 24.38 14.41 33.88
C PRO A 3 22.86 14.40 33.65
N GLN A 4 22.15 15.37 34.23
CA GLN A 4 20.69 15.47 34.08
C GLN A 4 20.30 15.87 32.65
N LEU A 5 21.12 16.67 31.97
CA LEU A 5 20.88 17.02 30.57
C LEU A 5 21.06 15.80 29.66
N GLN A 6 22.12 15.00 29.87
CA GLN A 6 22.35 13.75 29.12
C GLN A 6 21.21 12.74 29.31
N VAL A 7 20.73 12.54 30.54
CA VAL A 7 19.60 11.63 30.82
C VAL A 7 18.32 12.09 30.12
N LYS A 8 18.01 13.40 30.13
CA LYS A 8 16.85 13.95 29.41
C LYS A 8 16.96 13.79 27.90
N THR A 9 18.16 13.96 27.33
CA THR A 9 18.41 13.76 25.89
C THR A 9 18.21 12.30 25.48
N LEU A 10 18.67 11.34 26.28
CA LEU A 10 18.45 9.91 26.03
C LEU A 10 16.95 9.57 26.02
N TYR A 11 16.18 10.13 26.95
CA TYR A 11 14.73 9.92 27.02
C TYR A 11 13.98 10.44 25.79
N LEU A 12 14.34 11.62 25.30
CA LEU A 12 13.74 12.18 24.08
C LEU A 12 14.09 11.35 22.83
N LEU A 13 15.32 10.85 22.73
CA LEU A 13 15.73 9.96 21.65
C LEU A 13 14.97 8.63 21.68
N GLU A 14 14.66 8.10 22.87
CA GLU A 14 13.85 6.89 23.00
C GLU A 14 12.38 7.12 22.62
N ILE A 15 11.78 8.23 23.06
CA ILE A 15 10.43 8.62 22.64
C ILE A 15 10.38 8.75 21.12
N PHE A 16 11.33 9.47 20.53
CA PHE A 16 11.39 9.60 19.08
C PHE A 16 11.60 8.24 18.42
N GLY A 17 12.59 7.47 18.87
CA GLY A 17 12.96 6.17 18.30
C GLY A 17 11.85 5.11 18.37
N THR A 18 10.87 5.26 19.25
CA THR A 18 9.73 4.34 19.39
C THR A 18 8.44 4.85 18.75
N ASN A 19 8.26 6.17 18.64
CA ASN A 19 6.99 6.78 18.21
C ASN A 19 7.06 7.53 16.88
N HIS A 20 8.25 7.75 16.31
CA HIS A 20 8.36 8.42 15.02
C HIS A 20 7.67 7.62 13.91
N LYS A 21 7.17 8.34 12.91
CA LYS A 21 6.69 7.78 11.64
C LYS A 21 7.43 8.47 10.49
N PRO A 22 7.75 7.71 9.42
CA PRO A 22 8.21 8.31 8.18
C PRO A 22 7.23 9.37 7.68
N MET A 23 7.74 10.52 7.28
CA MET A 23 7.04 11.62 6.62
C MET A 23 7.24 11.53 5.11
N ALA A 24 7.33 10.31 4.59
CA ALA A 24 7.34 10.04 3.16
C ALA A 24 5.93 9.63 2.75
N ASN A 25 5.48 10.15 1.61
CA ASN A 25 4.29 9.58 0.98
C ASN A 25 4.62 8.15 0.49
N ARG A 26 3.62 7.26 0.52
CA ARG A 26 3.75 5.81 0.30
C ARG A 26 4.53 5.43 -0.98
N TYR A 27 4.50 6.29 -2.00
CA TYR A 27 5.12 6.06 -3.32
C TYR A 27 6.46 6.78 -3.55
N ASN A 28 6.83 7.71 -2.69
CA ASN A 28 8.09 8.47 -2.82
C ASN A 28 9.15 7.96 -1.83
N GLN A 29 9.24 6.64 -1.65
CA GLN A 29 10.29 6.04 -0.81
C GLN A 29 11.68 6.07 -1.48
N ASP A 30 11.74 6.35 -2.79
CA ASP A 30 12.98 6.34 -3.57
C ASP A 30 13.71 7.70 -3.63
N ASP A 31 13.18 8.77 -3.02
CA ASP A 31 13.97 10.00 -2.80
C ASP A 31 14.93 9.76 -1.61
N SER A 32 16.07 9.16 -1.93
CA SER A 32 17.11 8.70 -1.01
C SER A 32 17.81 9.79 -0.20
N ASP A 33 17.39 11.06 -0.28
CA ASP A 33 18.10 12.18 0.33
C ASP A 33 17.41 12.84 1.54
N SER A 34 16.17 12.49 1.90
CA SER A 34 15.65 12.81 3.25
C SER A 34 14.33 12.10 3.56
N CYS A 35 14.39 10.87 4.08
CA CYS A 35 13.24 10.31 4.79
C CYS A 35 13.08 11.08 6.12
N GLN A 36 12.42 12.23 6.05
CA GLN A 36 12.04 13.00 7.23
C GLN A 36 11.14 12.12 8.10
N SER A 37 11.25 12.26 9.42
CA SER A 37 10.44 11.51 10.36
C SER A 37 9.89 12.44 11.43
N GLY A 38 8.66 12.18 11.86
CA GLY A 38 7.96 13.02 12.82
C GLY A 38 7.25 12.21 13.89
N VAL A 39 7.02 12.82 15.05
CA VAL A 39 6.18 12.26 16.11
C VAL A 39 4.79 12.86 15.98
N PHE A 40 3.77 12.02 15.87
CA PHE A 40 2.39 12.43 15.72
C PHE A 40 1.60 12.05 16.99
N LEU A 41 1.24 13.05 17.79
CA LEU A 41 0.68 12.87 19.14
C LEU A 41 -0.67 12.14 19.19
N ASN A 42 -1.39 12.01 18.08
CA ASN A 42 -2.60 11.18 18.05
C ASN A 42 -2.32 9.76 17.54
N VAL A 43 -1.26 9.58 16.76
CA VAL A 43 -0.91 8.30 16.13
C VAL A 43 -0.16 7.38 17.10
N TYR A 44 0.62 7.94 18.04
CA TYR A 44 1.41 7.12 18.99
C TYR A 44 0.55 6.22 19.89
N LYS A 45 -0.74 6.54 20.04
CA LYS A 45 -1.69 5.80 20.88
C LYS A 45 -2.25 4.55 20.19
N ILE A 46 -2.03 4.40 18.89
CA ILE A 46 -2.69 3.39 18.06
C ILE A 46 -1.80 2.16 17.96
N ASN A 47 -2.27 1.04 18.50
CA ASN A 47 -1.51 -0.19 18.57
C ASN A 47 -1.28 -0.86 17.20
N HIS A 48 -0.42 -1.87 17.21
CA HIS A 48 -0.08 -2.65 16.03
C HIS A 48 -0.90 -3.93 15.88
N ALA A 49 -1.26 -4.24 14.63
CA ALA A 49 -1.57 -5.60 14.20
C ALA A 49 -0.89 -5.94 12.87
N CYS A 50 -0.50 -7.21 12.67
CA CYS A 50 0.06 -7.69 11.39
C CYS A 50 -0.98 -7.84 10.27
N THR A 51 -2.26 -7.76 10.63
CA THR A 51 -3.41 -7.63 9.73
C THR A 51 -4.23 -6.44 10.23
N PRO A 52 -3.76 -5.21 9.97
CA PRO A 52 -4.34 -4.00 10.55
C PRO A 52 -5.71 -3.70 9.95
N ASN A 53 -6.55 -2.98 10.70
CA ASN A 53 -7.84 -2.49 10.23
C ASN A 53 -7.81 -1.01 9.82
N ALA A 54 -6.66 -0.35 9.98
CA ALA A 54 -6.38 0.95 9.43
C ALA A 54 -4.95 1.05 8.84
N ILE A 55 -4.78 1.95 7.89
CA ILE A 55 -3.48 2.32 7.32
C ILE A 55 -3.22 3.80 7.59
N LEU A 56 -1.94 4.18 7.57
CA LEU A 56 -1.50 5.55 7.75
C LEU A 56 -0.85 6.07 6.46
N SER A 57 -1.00 7.36 6.19
CA SER A 57 -0.22 8.05 5.18
C SER A 57 0.04 9.50 5.54
N TYR A 58 1.23 9.99 5.20
CA TYR A 58 1.64 11.35 5.44
C TYR A 58 1.20 12.25 4.28
N PHE A 59 0.56 13.37 4.62
CA PHE A 59 0.10 14.39 3.68
C PHE A 59 1.00 15.62 3.80
N PRO A 60 1.95 15.82 2.87
CA PRO A 60 2.96 16.87 2.98
C PRO A 60 2.39 18.29 3.02
N GLU A 61 1.35 18.57 2.23
CA GLU A 61 0.76 19.92 2.07
C GLU A 61 0.17 20.42 3.39
N ALA A 62 -0.54 19.53 4.09
CA ALA A 62 -1.15 19.82 5.38
C ALA A 62 -0.24 19.47 6.58
N ARG A 63 0.90 18.81 6.34
CA ARG A 63 1.83 18.30 7.35
C ARG A 63 1.15 17.41 8.40
N VAL A 64 0.19 16.59 7.97
CA VAL A 64 -0.59 15.71 8.86
C VAL A 64 -0.35 14.23 8.52
N MET A 65 -0.37 13.38 9.54
CA MET A 65 -0.53 11.94 9.36
C MET A 65 -2.02 11.61 9.35
N ARG A 66 -2.52 11.10 8.23
CA ARG A 66 -3.90 10.63 8.13
C ARG A 66 -3.96 9.14 8.37
N ILE A 67 -5.06 8.69 8.97
CA ILE A 67 -5.33 7.29 9.25
C ILE A 67 -6.69 6.97 8.64
N TYR A 68 -6.75 5.87 7.91
CA TYR A 68 -7.95 5.45 7.19
C TYR A 68 -8.27 4.01 7.52
N ALA A 69 -9.53 3.75 7.82
CA ALA A 69 -10.02 2.39 7.97
C ALA A 69 -9.97 1.69 6.60
N VAL A 70 -9.45 0.47 6.56
CA VAL A 70 -9.39 -0.37 5.35
C VAL A 70 -10.51 -1.42 5.29
N LYS A 71 -11.33 -1.44 6.34
CA LYS A 71 -12.55 -2.24 6.46
C LYS A 71 -13.52 -1.53 7.42
N ALA A 72 -14.78 -1.93 7.39
CA ALA A 72 -15.76 -1.43 8.35
C ALA A 72 -15.32 -1.73 9.80
N LEU A 73 -15.54 -0.77 10.69
CA LEU A 73 -15.22 -0.87 12.12
C LEU A 73 -16.50 -0.83 12.94
N SER A 74 -16.61 -1.70 13.93
CA SER A 74 -17.72 -1.66 14.88
C SER A 74 -17.47 -0.64 16.00
N LYS A 75 -18.54 -0.11 16.60
CA LYS A 75 -18.40 0.77 17.78
C LYS A 75 -17.65 0.05 18.90
N GLY A 76 -16.55 0.64 19.36
CA GLY A 76 -15.70 0.06 20.40
C GLY A 76 -14.64 -0.91 19.88
N GLU A 77 -14.58 -1.20 18.58
CA GLU A 77 -13.47 -1.95 17.98
C GLU A 77 -12.17 -1.12 18.06
N GLU A 78 -11.09 -1.74 18.50
CA GLU A 78 -9.78 -1.10 18.56
C GLU A 78 -9.22 -0.87 17.15
N VAL A 79 -8.62 0.31 16.93
CA VAL A 79 -7.94 0.65 15.67
C VAL A 79 -6.49 0.18 15.74
N PHE A 80 -6.05 -0.53 14.71
CA PHE A 80 -4.69 -1.04 14.57
C PHE A 80 -4.03 -0.58 13.27
N ILE A 81 -2.75 -0.23 13.35
CA ILE A 81 -1.92 0.17 12.22
C ILE A 81 -0.68 -0.74 12.07
N PRO A 82 -0.06 -0.83 10.88
CA PRO A 82 1.21 -1.54 10.74
C PRO A 82 2.36 -0.71 11.33
N TYR A 83 3.21 -1.34 12.15
CA TYR A 83 4.47 -0.74 12.64
C TYR A 83 5.69 -1.22 11.85
N CYS A 84 5.54 -2.28 11.07
CA CYS A 84 6.55 -2.87 10.23
C CYS A 84 5.94 -3.25 8.88
N ASP A 85 6.79 -3.66 7.92
CA ASP A 85 6.33 -4.29 6.69
C ASP A 85 5.65 -5.62 7.02
N VAL A 86 4.31 -5.63 6.97
CA VAL A 86 3.54 -6.82 7.32
C VAL A 86 3.65 -7.90 6.24
N SER A 87 4.14 -7.61 5.03
CA SER A 87 4.40 -8.65 4.02
C SER A 87 5.58 -9.58 4.37
N LYS A 88 6.36 -9.27 5.42
CA LYS A 88 7.44 -10.14 5.89
C LYS A 88 6.92 -11.35 6.66
N THR A 89 7.77 -12.36 6.86
CA THR A 89 7.49 -13.54 7.70
C THR A 89 7.32 -13.18 9.18
N TYR A 90 6.67 -14.06 9.95
CA TYR A 90 6.48 -13.91 11.40
C TYR A 90 7.80 -13.64 12.12
N VAL A 91 8.85 -14.42 11.81
CA VAL A 91 10.16 -14.26 12.44
C VAL A 91 10.74 -12.87 12.14
N THR A 92 10.63 -12.38 10.91
CA THR A 92 11.11 -11.05 10.54
C THR A 92 10.26 -9.95 11.19
N ARG A 93 8.92 -10.06 11.19
CA ARG A 93 8.03 -9.09 11.85
C ARG A 93 8.34 -9.02 13.35
N ARG A 94 8.50 -10.17 14.02
CA ARG A 94 8.84 -10.23 15.45
C ARG A 94 10.18 -9.59 15.75
N ARG A 95 11.20 -9.74 14.89
CA ARG A 95 12.50 -9.07 15.05
C ARG A 95 12.41 -7.55 14.89
N LEU A 96 11.52 -7.06 14.03
CA LEU A 96 11.31 -5.62 13.80
C LEU A 96 10.48 -4.97 14.92
N LEU A 97 9.65 -5.74 15.61
CA LEU A 97 8.83 -5.27 16.72
C LEU A 97 9.58 -5.40 18.04
N LYS A 98 9.51 -4.37 18.89
CA LYS A 98 10.08 -4.38 20.24
C LYS A 98 9.14 -5.02 21.29
N PHE A 99 8.14 -5.78 20.85
CA PHE A 99 7.16 -6.48 21.68
C PHE A 99 6.60 -7.71 20.95
N ASP A 100 6.03 -8.64 21.70
CA ASP A 100 5.42 -9.86 21.14
C ASP A 100 3.99 -9.57 20.65
N CYS A 101 3.83 -9.37 19.35
CA CYS A 101 2.52 -9.10 18.74
C CYS A 101 1.54 -10.27 18.95
N GLN A 102 0.37 -9.95 19.49
CA GLN A 102 -0.68 -10.89 19.87
C GLN A 102 -1.89 -10.88 18.91
N CYS A 103 -1.74 -10.35 17.69
CA CYS A 103 -2.81 -10.32 16.71
C CYS A 103 -3.18 -11.73 16.20
N SER A 104 -4.35 -11.85 15.56
CA SER A 104 -4.87 -13.12 15.03
C SER A 104 -3.87 -13.86 14.13
N THR A 105 -3.14 -13.14 13.26
CA THR A 105 -2.11 -13.73 12.40
C THR A 105 -0.94 -14.31 13.19
N CYS A 106 -0.47 -13.61 14.23
CA CYS A 106 0.68 -14.06 15.03
C CYS A 106 0.32 -15.16 16.03
N LYS A 107 -0.93 -15.20 16.50
CA LYS A 107 -1.46 -16.26 17.38
C LYS A 107 -1.94 -17.49 16.63
N SER A 108 -2.18 -17.39 15.34
CA SER A 108 -2.71 -18.50 14.54
C SER A 108 -1.76 -19.71 14.59
N PRO A 109 -2.29 -20.94 14.76
CA PRO A 109 -1.49 -22.15 14.60
C PRO A 109 -0.98 -22.30 13.15
N ASN A 110 -1.71 -21.74 12.18
CA ASN A 110 -1.37 -21.79 10.75
C ASN A 110 -0.49 -20.59 10.32
N ARG A 111 0.36 -20.09 11.22
CA ARG A 111 1.25 -18.96 10.94
C ARG A 111 2.25 -19.27 9.82
N ASP A 112 2.69 -20.52 9.71
CA ASP A 112 3.67 -20.95 8.70
C ASP A 112 3.05 -20.90 7.30
N ASP A 113 1.74 -21.23 7.17
CA ASP A 113 0.99 -21.05 5.92
C ASP A 113 0.85 -19.57 5.55
N SER A 114 0.61 -18.70 6.54
CA SER A 114 0.56 -17.25 6.33
C SER A 114 1.93 -16.72 5.84
N ASP A 115 3.02 -17.19 6.42
CA ASP A 115 4.36 -16.85 5.99
C ASP A 115 4.65 -17.33 4.56
N LEU A 116 4.24 -18.54 4.21
CA LEU A 116 4.36 -19.05 2.84
C LEU A 116 3.54 -18.19 1.85
N ARG A 117 2.28 -17.87 2.17
CA ARG A 117 1.46 -16.99 1.34
C ARG A 117 2.10 -15.61 1.15
N ARG A 118 2.62 -15.01 2.22
CA ARG A 118 3.32 -13.71 2.17
C ARG A 118 4.60 -13.78 1.32
N GLN A 119 5.35 -14.88 1.37
CA GLN A 119 6.51 -15.10 0.49
C GLN A 119 6.11 -15.23 -0.99
N ILE A 120 5.05 -15.98 -1.30
CA ILE A 120 4.52 -16.12 -2.67
C ILE A 120 4.03 -14.76 -3.19
N ILE A 121 3.34 -13.97 -2.37
CA ILE A 121 2.91 -12.61 -2.71
C ILE A 121 4.13 -11.74 -3.00
N SER A 122 5.17 -11.78 -2.17
CA SER A 122 6.41 -11.03 -2.39
C SER A 122 7.11 -11.42 -3.70
N ALA A 123 7.18 -12.72 -3.99
CA ALA A 123 7.78 -13.24 -5.22
C ALA A 123 6.98 -12.85 -6.48
N SER A 124 5.66 -13.00 -6.44
CA SER A 124 4.76 -12.62 -7.55
C SER A 124 4.78 -11.11 -7.80
N ARG A 125 4.80 -10.27 -6.75
CA ARG A 125 5.00 -8.82 -6.87
C ARG A 125 6.29 -8.49 -7.64
N LYS A 126 7.42 -9.07 -7.21
CA LYS A 126 8.73 -8.83 -7.87
C LYS A 126 8.73 -9.26 -9.33
N GLN A 127 7.99 -10.32 -9.66
CA GLN A 127 7.83 -10.75 -11.05
C GLN A 127 7.00 -9.74 -11.85
N LEU A 128 5.83 -9.33 -11.35
CA LEU A 128 4.96 -8.37 -12.03
C LEU A 128 5.65 -7.03 -12.28
N LEU A 129 6.44 -6.52 -11.31
CA LEU A 129 7.23 -5.29 -11.52
C LEU A 129 8.24 -5.42 -12.68
N ARG A 130 8.86 -6.59 -12.85
CA ARG A 130 9.76 -6.82 -13.99
C ARG A 130 8.99 -6.93 -15.30
N ASP A 131 7.80 -7.53 -15.26
CA ASP A 131 6.99 -7.82 -16.43
C ASP A 131 6.25 -6.55 -16.94
N ASP A 132 5.81 -5.68 -16.03
CA ASP A 132 5.26 -4.34 -16.32
C ASP A 132 6.24 -3.50 -17.16
N HIS A 133 7.48 -3.35 -16.70
CA HIS A 133 8.52 -2.63 -17.45
C HIS A 133 8.74 -3.24 -18.85
N LYS A 134 8.76 -4.58 -18.96
CA LYS A 134 8.91 -5.24 -20.26
C LYS A 134 7.75 -4.85 -21.19
N LEU A 135 6.51 -4.92 -20.73
CA LEU A 135 5.33 -4.64 -21.56
C LEU A 135 5.24 -3.17 -21.99
N GLN A 136 5.68 -2.22 -21.16
CA GLN A 136 5.79 -0.81 -21.57
C GLN A 136 6.74 -0.61 -22.76
N THR A 137 7.77 -1.46 -22.89
CA THR A 137 8.75 -1.40 -23.98
C THR A 137 8.43 -2.29 -25.18
N LEU A 138 7.37 -3.11 -25.10
CA LEU A 138 7.04 -4.08 -26.14
C LEU A 138 6.16 -3.47 -27.26
N PRO A 139 6.32 -3.90 -28.53
CA PRO A 139 5.48 -3.45 -29.64
C PRO A 139 3.99 -3.77 -29.40
N ARG A 140 3.09 -2.89 -29.87
CA ARG A 140 1.60 -2.98 -29.72
C ARG A 140 0.93 -4.24 -30.33
N HIS A 141 1.72 -5.16 -30.89
CA HIS A 141 1.30 -6.35 -31.62
C HIS A 141 1.89 -7.63 -30.98
N HIS A 142 1.86 -7.74 -29.65
CA HIS A 142 2.20 -9.01 -29.00
C HIS A 142 1.16 -10.09 -29.31
N ASP A 143 1.60 -11.35 -29.21
CA ASP A 143 0.67 -12.48 -29.23
C ASP A 143 -0.33 -12.32 -28.08
N ILE A 144 -1.60 -12.60 -28.37
CA ILE A 144 -2.70 -12.52 -27.41
C ILE A 144 -2.41 -13.46 -26.22
N ASP A 145 -1.74 -14.58 -26.48
CA ASP A 145 -1.41 -15.59 -25.47
C ASP A 145 -0.42 -15.06 -24.40
N ASP A 146 0.58 -14.28 -24.81
CA ASP A 146 1.55 -13.69 -23.88
C ASP A 146 0.86 -12.71 -22.93
N ILE A 147 0.03 -11.82 -23.48
CA ILE A 147 -0.69 -10.80 -22.70
C ILE A 147 -1.71 -11.45 -21.76
N ALA A 148 -2.45 -12.47 -22.23
CA ALA A 148 -3.41 -13.21 -21.41
C ALA A 148 -2.74 -13.91 -20.21
N TRP A 149 -1.52 -14.42 -20.39
CA TRP A 149 -0.74 -15.01 -19.31
C TRP A 149 -0.36 -13.98 -18.24
N PHE A 150 0.16 -12.82 -18.64
CA PHE A 150 0.50 -11.75 -17.68
C PHE A 150 -0.73 -11.21 -16.94
N ARG A 151 -1.86 -11.05 -17.65
CA ARG A 151 -3.14 -10.68 -17.05
C ARG A 151 -3.55 -11.68 -15.97
N THR A 152 -3.48 -12.98 -16.28
CA THR A 152 -3.80 -14.06 -15.32
C THR A 152 -2.94 -13.94 -14.05
N LYS A 153 -1.64 -13.67 -14.21
CA LYS A 153 -0.74 -13.47 -13.07
C LYS A 153 -1.10 -12.27 -12.21
N ALA A 154 -1.55 -11.18 -12.81
CA ALA A 154 -1.97 -9.98 -12.09
C ALA A 154 -3.21 -10.26 -11.23
N TYR A 155 -4.23 -10.92 -11.79
CA TYR A 155 -5.42 -11.33 -11.03
C TYR A 155 -5.09 -12.30 -9.91
N ASP A 156 -4.25 -13.30 -10.19
CA ASP A 156 -3.78 -14.24 -9.19
C ASP A 156 -3.02 -13.54 -8.04
N HIS A 157 -2.20 -12.55 -8.37
CA HIS A 157 -1.51 -11.75 -7.36
C HIS A 157 -2.49 -10.95 -6.51
N LEU A 158 -3.45 -10.25 -7.13
CA LEU A 158 -4.49 -9.52 -6.44
C LEU A 158 -5.31 -10.43 -5.52
N LYS A 159 -5.69 -11.60 -6.00
CA LYS A 159 -6.42 -12.60 -5.20
C LYS A 159 -5.62 -12.99 -3.95
N ARG A 160 -4.34 -13.32 -4.09
CA ARG A 160 -3.48 -13.67 -2.95
C ARG A 160 -3.35 -12.52 -1.94
N VAL A 161 -3.22 -11.29 -2.43
CA VAL A 161 -3.17 -10.08 -1.59
C VAL A 161 -4.47 -9.88 -0.80
N ARG A 162 -5.63 -10.10 -1.44
CA ARG A 162 -6.95 -10.04 -0.80
C ARG A 162 -7.14 -11.14 0.24
N ASP A 163 -6.86 -12.39 -0.12
CA ASP A 163 -7.01 -13.56 0.76
C ASP A 163 -6.15 -13.43 2.02
N GLU A 164 -4.92 -12.90 1.90
CA GLU A 164 -4.01 -12.67 3.03
C GLU A 164 -4.27 -11.35 3.77
N ASN A 165 -5.29 -10.58 3.37
CA ASN A 165 -5.68 -9.30 3.98
C ASN A 165 -4.52 -8.28 4.03
N LEU A 166 -3.69 -8.24 3.00
CA LEU A 166 -2.60 -7.28 2.87
C LEU A 166 -3.11 -5.98 2.23
N TYR A 167 -3.99 -5.26 2.94
CA TYR A 167 -4.59 -3.98 2.48
C TYR A 167 -3.54 -2.96 2.01
N HIS A 168 -2.37 -3.00 2.65
CA HIS A 168 -1.23 -2.17 2.30
C HIS A 168 -0.67 -2.44 0.87
N SER A 169 -1.10 -3.50 0.20
CA SER A 169 -0.67 -3.86 -1.16
C SER A 169 -1.79 -3.69 -2.19
N TYR A 170 -2.98 -3.20 -1.79
CA TYR A 170 -4.16 -3.17 -2.66
C TYR A 170 -3.96 -2.22 -3.84
N TYR A 171 -3.52 -0.98 -3.59
CA TYR A 171 -3.22 -0.03 -4.66
C TYR A 171 -2.36 -0.65 -5.76
N GLU A 172 -1.24 -1.27 -5.39
CA GLU A 172 -0.28 -1.79 -6.36
C GLU A 172 -0.85 -3.01 -7.09
N ALA A 173 -1.55 -3.89 -6.37
CA ALA A 173 -2.23 -5.02 -6.98
C ALA A 173 -3.31 -4.57 -7.98
N TYR A 174 -4.07 -3.51 -7.68
CA TYR A 174 -5.01 -2.90 -8.62
C TYR A 174 -4.30 -2.27 -9.81
N ALA A 175 -3.19 -1.57 -9.59
CA ALA A 175 -2.40 -0.96 -10.65
C ALA A 175 -1.85 -2.01 -11.62
N PHE A 176 -1.39 -3.17 -11.12
CA PHE A 176 -1.02 -4.29 -11.98
C PHE A 176 -2.20 -4.74 -12.84
N VAL A 177 -3.36 -5.08 -12.23
CA VAL A 177 -4.50 -5.56 -13.02
C VAL A 177 -4.95 -4.52 -14.05
N ALA A 178 -5.07 -3.25 -13.65
CA ALA A 178 -5.37 -2.13 -14.55
C ALA A 178 -4.40 -2.07 -15.74
N PHE A 179 -3.10 -2.17 -15.45
CA PHE A 179 -2.03 -2.14 -16.45
C PHE A 179 -2.14 -3.30 -17.44
N PHE A 180 -2.29 -4.54 -16.96
CA PHE A 180 -2.32 -5.70 -17.85
C PHE A 180 -3.63 -5.76 -18.65
N GLU A 181 -4.77 -5.35 -18.10
CA GLU A 181 -6.02 -5.23 -18.86
C GLU A 181 -5.95 -4.15 -19.94
N LEU A 182 -5.30 -3.02 -19.63
CA LEU A 182 -5.07 -1.93 -20.57
C LEU A 182 -4.25 -2.38 -21.79
N HIS A 183 -3.27 -3.25 -21.58
CA HIS A 183 -2.45 -3.83 -22.63
C HIS A 183 -3.10 -5.03 -23.32
N SER A 184 -4.05 -5.69 -22.65
CA SER A 184 -4.92 -6.74 -23.21
C SER A 184 -6.04 -6.21 -24.11
N ARG A 185 -6.10 -4.89 -24.34
CA ARG A 185 -7.19 -4.21 -25.07
C ARG A 185 -8.57 -4.38 -24.40
N ASN A 186 -8.60 -4.61 -23.10
CA ASN A 186 -9.82 -4.70 -22.30
C ASN A 186 -10.05 -3.40 -21.54
N GLY A 187 -10.54 -2.38 -22.25
CA GLY A 187 -10.69 -1.02 -21.71
C GLY A 187 -11.67 -0.91 -20.54
N GLU A 188 -12.74 -1.71 -20.55
CA GLU A 188 -13.77 -1.70 -19.49
C GLU A 188 -13.20 -2.19 -18.16
N ALA A 189 -12.62 -3.40 -18.13
CA ALA A 189 -12.00 -3.95 -16.92
C ALA A 189 -10.82 -3.08 -16.47
N SER A 190 -10.01 -2.58 -17.40
CA SER A 190 -8.93 -1.65 -17.08
C SER A 190 -9.44 -0.41 -16.33
N MET A 191 -10.51 0.23 -16.82
CA MET A 191 -11.09 1.42 -16.20
C MET A 191 -11.65 1.12 -14.80
N GLU A 192 -12.30 -0.03 -14.60
CA GLU A 192 -12.77 -0.46 -13.27
C GLU A 192 -11.62 -0.47 -12.25
N TYR A 193 -10.47 -1.06 -12.62
CA TYR A 193 -9.31 -1.10 -11.74
C TYR A 193 -8.61 0.26 -11.62
N ILE A 194 -8.58 1.10 -12.66
CA ILE A 194 -8.08 2.49 -12.58
C ILE A 194 -8.85 3.29 -11.52
N GLN A 195 -10.17 3.14 -11.47
CA GLN A 195 -11.00 3.81 -10.45
C GLN A 195 -10.67 3.32 -9.03
N LEU A 196 -10.35 2.03 -8.87
CA LEU A 196 -9.88 1.50 -7.58
C LEU A 196 -8.50 2.04 -7.19
N VAL A 197 -7.58 2.13 -8.16
CA VAL A 197 -6.25 2.76 -7.96
C VAL A 197 -6.42 4.22 -7.55
N GLN A 198 -7.28 4.97 -8.24
CA GLN A 198 -7.58 6.37 -7.92
C GLN A 198 -8.13 6.52 -6.50
N ARG A 199 -9.09 5.68 -6.10
CA ARG A 199 -9.63 5.70 -4.74
C ARG A 199 -8.54 5.46 -3.69
N GLU A 200 -7.68 4.47 -3.90
CA GLU A 200 -6.57 4.19 -2.99
C GLU A 200 -5.51 5.31 -3.00
N ASP A 201 -5.29 5.99 -4.13
CA ASP A 201 -4.44 7.17 -4.25
C ASP A 201 -5.01 8.38 -3.51
N GLU A 202 -6.32 8.60 -3.56
CA GLU A 202 -6.99 9.67 -2.81
C GLU A 202 -6.85 9.46 -1.30
N LEU A 203 -6.99 8.21 -0.85
CA LEU A 203 -6.77 7.83 0.54
C LEU A 203 -5.29 7.98 0.92
N CYS A 204 -4.38 7.37 0.18
CA CYS A 204 -2.97 7.31 0.56
C CYS A 204 -2.21 8.61 0.25
N ASN A 205 -2.44 9.23 -0.89
CA ASN A 205 -1.63 10.33 -1.43
C ASN A 205 -2.37 11.66 -1.51
N GLY A 206 -3.67 11.69 -1.18
CA GLY A 206 -4.46 12.91 -1.27
C GLY A 206 -4.89 13.27 -2.67
N GLY A 207 -4.82 12.32 -3.61
CA GLY A 207 -5.22 12.54 -4.99
C GLY A 207 -4.25 13.45 -5.75
N ILE A 208 -3.01 13.59 -5.27
CA ILE A 208 -1.94 14.31 -5.98
C ILE A 208 -1.60 13.57 -7.29
N GLY A 209 -2.01 12.31 -7.43
CA GLY A 209 -1.76 11.49 -8.61
C GLY A 209 -0.36 10.91 -8.52
N SER A 210 -0.27 9.62 -8.19
CA SER A 210 1.00 8.91 -8.32
C SER A 210 1.32 8.62 -9.79
N LYS A 211 2.62 8.52 -10.12
CA LYS A 211 3.10 8.23 -11.48
C LYS A 211 2.40 7.01 -12.13
N PRO A 212 2.14 5.89 -11.42
CA PRO A 212 1.41 4.78 -12.02
C PRO A 212 -0.04 5.13 -12.37
N LEU A 213 -0.75 5.89 -11.53
CA LEU A 213 -2.12 6.31 -11.81
C LEU A 213 -2.17 7.25 -13.01
N GLU A 214 -1.26 8.23 -13.07
CA GLU A 214 -1.14 9.16 -14.21
C GLU A 214 -0.89 8.39 -15.52
N TYR A 215 0.06 7.46 -15.51
CA TYR A 215 0.35 6.60 -16.66
C TYR A 215 -0.90 5.83 -17.12
N LEU A 216 -1.61 5.18 -16.20
CA LEU A 216 -2.79 4.38 -16.51
C LEU A 216 -3.91 5.23 -17.13
N ILE A 217 -4.20 6.39 -16.54
CA ILE A 217 -5.22 7.32 -17.03
C ILE A 217 -4.86 7.81 -18.43
N ASN A 218 -3.64 8.31 -18.63
CA ASN A 218 -3.20 8.87 -19.92
C ASN A 218 -3.21 7.79 -21.01
N THR A 219 -2.66 6.61 -20.71
CA THR A 219 -2.60 5.49 -21.66
C THR A 219 -4.00 4.96 -22.01
N TRP A 220 -4.93 4.96 -21.05
CA TRP A 220 -6.32 4.61 -21.33
C TRP A 220 -6.98 5.63 -22.25
N TYR A 221 -6.83 6.93 -21.98
CA TYR A 221 -7.37 7.99 -22.84
C TYR A 221 -6.82 7.93 -24.27
N GLU A 222 -5.51 7.69 -24.43
CA GLU A 222 -4.89 7.54 -25.75
C GLU A 222 -5.45 6.36 -26.55
N LYS A 223 -5.81 5.26 -25.87
CA LYS A 223 -6.32 4.05 -26.52
C LYS A 223 -7.83 4.08 -26.78
N TYR A 224 -8.61 4.70 -25.91
CA TYR A 224 -10.08 4.55 -25.91
C TYR A 224 -10.88 5.88 -25.98
N GLY A 225 -10.26 7.05 -25.85
CA GLY A 225 -10.94 8.34 -25.95
C GLY A 225 -11.76 8.74 -24.71
N THR A 226 -12.52 9.84 -24.79
CA THR A 226 -13.04 10.58 -23.62
C THR A 226 -14.21 9.95 -22.87
N ILE A 227 -14.07 9.74 -21.56
CA ILE A 227 -15.18 9.76 -20.59
C ILE A 227 -15.22 11.16 -19.95
N ASN A 228 -16.43 11.65 -19.69
CA ASN A 228 -16.69 12.89 -18.98
C ASN A 228 -16.13 12.83 -17.55
N MET A 229 -15.05 13.58 -17.27
CA MET A 229 -14.40 13.67 -15.95
C MET A 229 -15.36 14.08 -14.80
N ALA A 230 -16.54 14.62 -15.12
CA ALA A 230 -17.56 14.99 -14.14
C ALA A 230 -18.19 13.79 -13.39
N SER A 231 -18.08 12.56 -13.89
CA SER A 231 -18.56 11.37 -13.17
C SER A 231 -17.56 10.80 -12.17
N LEU A 232 -16.32 11.31 -12.11
CA LEU A 232 -15.26 10.82 -11.23
C LEU A 232 -15.20 11.57 -9.88
N THR A 233 -15.90 12.71 -9.74
CA THR A 233 -15.89 13.55 -8.52
C THR A 233 -17.04 13.29 -7.54
N GLN A 234 -17.91 12.31 -7.79
CA GLN A 234 -18.98 11.91 -6.87
C GLN A 234 -18.70 10.55 -6.21
N GLY A 235 -17.47 10.37 -5.72
CA GLY A 235 -17.21 9.39 -4.67
C GLY A 235 -17.63 10.00 -3.33
N SER A 236 -18.75 9.56 -2.79
CA SER A 236 -19.27 9.90 -1.47
C SER A 236 -18.14 9.98 -0.43
N ARG A 237 -17.99 11.15 0.21
CA ARG A 237 -17.31 11.29 1.50
C ARG A 237 -18.07 10.43 2.50
N ILE A 238 -17.69 9.16 2.62
CA ILE A 238 -18.08 8.33 3.75
C ILE A 238 -17.03 8.63 4.82
N CYS A 239 -17.40 9.56 5.70
CA CYS A 239 -16.79 9.69 7.03
C CYS A 239 -17.11 8.46 7.88
#